data_AF-A0A2E2QAD2-F1
#
_entry.id   AF-A0A2E2QAD2-F1
#
_cell.length_a   1.000
_cell.length_b   1.000
_cell.length_c   1.000
_cell.angle_alpha   90.00
_cell.angle_beta   90.00
_cell.angle_gamma   90.00
#
_symmetry.space_group_name_H-M   'P 1'
#
loop_
_entity.id
_entity.type
_entity.pdbx_description
1 polymer ?
#
loop_
_entity_poly.entity_id
_entity_poly.type
_entity_poly.pdbx_seq_one_letter_code
_entity_poly.pdbx_strand_id
1 'polypeptide(L)'
;MKKIATFLQHPLMIGVYTFIAIIISLSVDRLQDTLSLTEIIIGFGGVFLIVSLGIVLTVLLNKLKHQEEFEDKLNDLKSIIIASNMTWLVSEKYVAHLEKHSEETWVFSQDLTNDLNKESEIFHAVEENLQKGNIYKYFIPDTPKNLRNLADYKKLHKYKAGQVEFYVVNPIEYLFYTEIYVYDVGQAQDQKAVEWLPVKALDFYIEMDKDHTAHVIGIGHRYMDRYKAK
;
A
#
# COMPACT_ATOMS: atom_id res chain seq x y z
N MET A 1 5.23 -7.47 -20.91
CA MET A 1 6.28 -7.39 -21.95
C MET A 1 6.15 -8.47 -23.05
N LYS A 2 6.02 -9.78 -22.75
CA LYS A 2 5.90 -10.83 -23.80
C LYS A 2 4.79 -10.60 -24.85
N LYS A 3 3.59 -10.15 -24.43
CA LYS A 3 2.47 -9.89 -25.36
C LYS A 3 2.72 -8.77 -26.38
N ILE A 4 3.52 -7.75 -26.02
CA ILE A 4 3.85 -6.63 -26.92
C ILE A 4 4.84 -7.10 -28.00
N ALA A 5 5.82 -7.93 -27.61
CA ALA A 5 6.77 -8.51 -28.56
C ALA A 5 6.08 -9.44 -29.58
N THR A 6 5.09 -10.23 -29.14
CA THR A 6 4.32 -11.10 -30.05
C THR A 6 3.42 -10.31 -31.00
N PHE A 7 2.90 -9.16 -30.56
CA PHE A 7 2.08 -8.27 -31.40
C PHE A 7 2.92 -7.55 -32.47
N LEU A 8 4.13 -7.09 -32.12
CA LEU A 8 5.05 -6.42 -33.05
C LEU A 8 5.57 -7.33 -34.18
N GLN A 9 5.63 -8.64 -33.93
CA GLN A 9 6.07 -9.64 -34.92
C GLN A 9 4.92 -10.17 -35.79
N HIS A 10 3.69 -9.65 -35.62
CA HIS A 10 2.55 -10.10 -36.40
C HIS A 10 2.72 -9.70 -37.89
N PRO A 11 2.47 -10.61 -38.87
CA PRO A 11 2.68 -10.33 -40.29
C PRO A 11 1.98 -9.08 -40.82
N LEU A 12 0.77 -8.79 -40.30
CA LEU A 12 0.04 -7.56 -40.63
C LEU A 12 0.76 -6.30 -40.16
N MET A 13 1.38 -6.31 -38.98
CA MET A 13 2.12 -5.15 -38.46
C MET A 13 3.39 -4.90 -39.27
N ILE A 14 4.09 -5.96 -39.66
CA ILE A 14 5.23 -5.88 -40.58
C ILE A 14 4.79 -5.26 -41.90
N GLY A 15 3.67 -5.72 -42.48
CA GLY A 15 3.11 -5.14 -43.70
C GLY A 15 2.77 -3.65 -43.58
N VAL A 16 2.19 -3.24 -42.46
CA VAL A 16 1.90 -1.82 -42.17
C VAL A 16 3.20 -1.00 -42.06
N TYR A 17 4.23 -1.51 -41.36
CA TYR A 17 5.52 -0.81 -41.26
C TYR A 17 6.21 -0.67 -42.61
N THR A 18 6.21 -1.72 -43.43
CA THR A 18 6.76 -1.66 -44.79
C THR A 18 6.02 -0.64 -45.64
N PHE A 19 4.69 -0.61 -45.56
CA PHE A 19 3.88 0.36 -46.30
C PHE A 19 4.15 1.81 -45.86
N ILE A 20 4.25 2.05 -44.54
CA ILE A 20 4.63 3.36 -44.01
C ILE A 20 6.04 3.78 -44.47
N ALA A 21 7.01 2.85 -44.45
CA ALA A 21 8.37 3.11 -44.92
C ALA A 21 8.39 3.49 -46.41
N ILE A 22 7.60 2.82 -47.25
CA ILE A 22 7.46 3.14 -48.68
C ILE A 22 6.88 4.56 -48.86
N ILE A 23 5.82 4.91 -48.12
CA ILE A 23 5.23 6.25 -48.20
C ILE A 23 6.22 7.33 -47.76
N ILE A 24 6.95 7.10 -46.66
CA ILE A 24 7.99 8.03 -46.18
C ILE A 24 9.08 8.18 -47.24
N SER A 25 9.55 7.07 -47.82
CA SER A 25 10.57 7.06 -48.87
C SER A 25 10.12 7.88 -50.09
N LEU A 26 8.90 7.66 -50.60
CA LEU A 26 8.34 8.41 -51.73
C LEU A 26 8.15 9.90 -51.41
N SER A 27 7.80 10.22 -50.17
CA SER A 27 7.62 11.60 -49.72
C SER A 27 8.97 12.32 -49.62
N VAL A 28 10.01 11.64 -49.12
CA VAL A 28 11.37 12.20 -49.04
C VAL A 28 11.94 12.42 -50.43
N ASP A 29 11.75 11.49 -51.36
CA ASP A 29 12.20 11.59 -52.75
C ASP A 29 11.59 12.84 -53.43
N ARG A 30 10.26 13.01 -53.29
CA ARG A 30 9.55 14.22 -53.77
C ARG A 30 10.01 15.52 -53.11
N LEU A 31 10.41 15.47 -51.84
CA LEU A 31 10.87 16.66 -51.12
C LEU A 31 12.31 17.03 -51.47
N GLN A 32 13.17 16.06 -51.80
CA GLN A 32 14.56 16.31 -52.23
C GLN A 32 14.64 17.05 -53.57
N ASP A 33 13.62 16.91 -54.43
CA ASP A 33 13.52 17.68 -55.68
C ASP A 33 13.34 19.20 -55.44
N THR A 34 12.90 19.59 -54.23
CA THR A 34 12.54 20.99 -53.91
C THR A 34 13.34 21.57 -52.74
N LEU A 35 13.80 20.73 -51.82
CA LEU A 35 14.46 21.11 -50.57
C LEU A 35 15.82 20.43 -50.42
N SER A 36 16.75 21.14 -49.79
CA SER A 36 18.05 20.59 -49.44
C SER A 36 17.93 19.53 -48.33
N LEU A 37 18.86 18.58 -48.32
CA LEU A 37 18.90 17.50 -47.32
C LEU A 37 18.98 18.03 -45.87
N THR A 38 19.60 19.19 -45.66
CA THR A 38 19.65 19.89 -44.37
C THR A 38 18.28 20.36 -43.92
N GLU A 39 17.47 20.94 -44.82
CA GLU A 39 16.11 21.40 -44.52
C GLU A 39 15.18 20.23 -44.19
N ILE A 40 15.35 19.08 -44.86
CA ILE A 40 14.61 17.85 -44.57
C ILE A 40 14.94 17.32 -43.17
N ILE A 41 16.22 17.29 -42.79
CA ILE A 41 16.65 16.85 -41.45
C ILE A 41 16.09 17.78 -40.36
N ILE A 42 16.18 19.10 -40.56
CA ILE A 42 15.64 20.08 -39.62
C ILE A 42 14.12 19.92 -39.50
N GLY A 43 13.42 19.75 -40.61
CA GLY A 43 11.97 19.50 -40.62
C GLY A 43 11.58 18.24 -39.86
N PHE A 44 12.29 17.13 -40.10
CA PHE A 44 12.04 15.87 -39.41
C PHE A 44 12.32 15.97 -37.90
N GLY A 45 13.43 16.63 -37.52
CA GLY A 45 13.77 16.89 -36.13
C GLY A 45 12.72 17.74 -35.42
N GLY A 46 12.19 18.77 -36.09
CA GLY A 46 11.11 19.61 -35.59
C GLY A 46 9.83 18.83 -35.35
N VAL A 47 9.39 18.02 -36.33
CA VAL A 47 8.20 17.18 -36.20
C VAL A 47 8.36 16.16 -35.08
N PHE A 48 9.51 15.50 -35.00
CA PHE A 48 9.79 14.51 -33.95
C PHE A 48 9.72 15.13 -32.55
N LEU A 49 10.26 16.33 -32.38
CA LEU A 49 10.25 17.05 -31.11
C LEU A 49 8.82 17.47 -30.71
N ILE A 50 8.01 17.95 -31.66
CA ILE A 50 6.59 18.28 -31.43
C ILE A 50 5.79 17.04 -31.01
N VAL A 51 5.96 15.91 -31.71
CA VAL A 51 5.26 14.66 -31.38
C VAL A 51 5.67 14.16 -29.99
N SER A 52 6.97 14.21 -29.68
CA SER A 52 7.50 13.79 -28.37
C SER A 52 6.95 14.64 -27.22
N LEU A 53 6.90 15.97 -27.40
CA LEU A 53 6.26 16.89 -26.45
C LEU A 53 4.77 16.59 -26.28
N GLY A 54 4.05 16.32 -27.38
CA GLY A 54 2.64 15.94 -27.34
C GLY A 54 2.39 14.65 -26.55
N ILE A 55 3.24 13.63 -26.72
CA ILE A 55 3.17 12.38 -25.94
C ILE A 55 3.40 12.65 -24.46
N VAL A 56 4.46 13.40 -24.11
CA VAL A 56 4.77 13.75 -22.71
C VAL A 56 3.61 14.51 -22.07
N LEU A 57 3.06 15.50 -22.77
CA LEU A 57 1.91 16.28 -22.30
C LEU A 57 0.68 15.39 -22.12
N THR A 58 0.41 14.48 -23.07
CA THR A 58 -0.71 13.54 -22.99
C THR A 58 -0.56 12.58 -21.81
N VAL A 59 0.66 12.09 -21.54
CA VAL A 59 0.94 11.23 -20.37
C VAL A 59 0.73 12.00 -19.07
N LEU A 60 1.18 13.26 -19.00
CA LEU A 60 0.97 14.12 -17.83
C LEU A 60 -0.52 14.42 -17.60
N LEU A 61 -1.25 14.78 -18.65
CA LEU A 61 -2.69 15.01 -18.57
C LEU A 61 -3.47 13.74 -18.20
N ASN A 62 -3.10 12.59 -18.76
CA ASN A 62 -3.71 11.31 -18.39
C ASN A 62 -3.41 10.94 -16.94
N LYS A 63 -2.22 11.23 -16.42
CA LYS A 63 -1.89 11.01 -15.02
C LYS A 63 -2.74 11.90 -14.10
N LEU A 64 -2.94 13.17 -14.46
CA LEU A 64 -3.82 14.09 -13.72
C LEU A 64 -5.28 13.61 -13.77
N LYS A 65 -5.77 13.21 -14.95
CA LYS A 65 -7.13 12.69 -15.12
C LYS A 65 -7.35 11.36 -14.37
N HIS A 66 -6.34 10.48 -14.31
CA HIS A 66 -6.44 9.25 -13.52
C HIS A 66 -6.41 9.52 -12.01
N GLN A 67 -5.74 10.58 -11.57
CA GLN A 67 -5.81 11.02 -10.18
C GLN A 67 -7.19 11.58 -9.85
N GLU A 68 -7.77 12.37 -10.74
CA GLU A 68 -9.14 12.91 -10.61
C GLU A 68 -10.19 11.78 -10.62
N GLU A 69 -10.14 10.84 -11.57
CA GLU A 69 -11.02 9.66 -11.58
C GLU A 69 -10.84 8.76 -10.35
N PHE A 70 -9.63 8.71 -9.78
CA PHE A 70 -9.36 7.97 -8.54
C PHE A 70 -9.93 8.68 -7.31
N GLU A 71 -9.81 10.01 -7.25
CA GLU A 71 -10.42 10.84 -6.21
C GLU A 71 -11.95 10.82 -6.29
N ASP A 72 -12.52 10.84 -7.50
CA ASP A 72 -13.96 10.71 -7.71
C ASP A 72 -14.47 9.35 -7.25
N LYS A 73 -13.77 8.26 -7.58
CA LYS A 73 -14.12 6.91 -7.06
C LYS A 73 -13.98 6.80 -5.56
N LEU A 74 -13.00 7.49 -4.96
CA LEU A 74 -12.87 7.58 -3.51
C LEU A 74 -14.00 8.38 -2.88
N ASN A 75 -14.44 9.46 -3.52
CA ASN A 75 -15.57 10.26 -3.09
C ASN A 75 -16.89 9.50 -3.23
N ASP A 76 -17.05 8.71 -4.29
CA ASP A 76 -18.18 7.78 -4.44
C ASP A 76 -18.17 6.73 -3.33
N LEU A 77 -17.02 6.13 -3.01
CA LEU A 77 -16.87 5.21 -1.88
C LEU A 77 -17.21 5.88 -0.55
N LYS A 78 -16.72 7.10 -0.30
CA LYS A 78 -17.08 7.90 0.88
C LYS A 78 -18.57 8.20 0.91
N SER A 79 -19.19 8.52 -0.22
CA SER A 79 -20.62 8.83 -0.31
C SER A 79 -21.47 7.59 -0.05
N ILE A 80 -21.03 6.41 -0.52
CA ILE A 80 -21.66 5.12 -0.21
C ILE A 80 -21.51 4.83 1.28
N ILE A 81 -20.31 4.97 1.84
CA ILE A 81 -20.02 4.76 3.27
C ILE A 81 -20.91 5.66 4.16
N ILE A 82 -21.05 6.94 3.81
CA ILE A 82 -21.90 7.91 4.51
C ILE A 82 -23.38 7.58 4.32
N ALA A 83 -23.81 7.22 3.11
CA ALA A 83 -25.20 6.87 2.80
C ALA A 83 -25.63 5.53 3.44
N SER A 84 -24.68 4.62 3.71
CA SER A 84 -24.93 3.32 4.32
C SER A 84 -24.68 3.27 5.82
N ASN A 85 -24.39 4.40 6.48
CA ASN A 85 -24.06 4.45 7.91
C ASN A 85 -22.87 3.55 8.30
N MET A 86 -21.93 3.33 7.37
CA MET A 86 -20.73 2.50 7.58
C MET A 86 -19.55 3.33 8.09
N THR A 87 -19.76 4.21 9.07
CA THR A 87 -18.69 5.01 9.70
C THR A 87 -17.57 4.17 10.31
N TRP A 88 -17.81 2.87 10.51
CA TRP A 88 -16.84 1.90 10.99
C TRP A 88 -15.88 1.42 9.92
N LEU A 89 -16.14 1.55 8.61
CA LEU A 89 -15.21 1.09 7.58
C LEU A 89 -14.16 2.16 7.27
N VAL A 90 -12.88 1.86 7.53
CA VAL A 90 -11.76 2.79 7.36
C VAL A 90 -10.71 2.26 6.38
N SER A 91 -10.02 3.19 5.72
CA SER A 91 -8.99 2.88 4.71
C SER A 91 -7.61 2.68 5.33
N GLU A 92 -6.71 1.98 4.64
CA GLU A 92 -5.30 1.81 5.04
C GLU A 92 -4.60 3.15 5.33
N LYS A 93 -4.86 4.21 4.55
CA LYS A 93 -4.32 5.56 4.79
C LYS A 93 -4.73 6.14 6.14
N TYR A 94 -5.95 5.85 6.60
CA TYR A 94 -6.43 6.30 7.91
C TYR A 94 -5.70 5.55 9.02
N VAL A 95 -5.53 4.23 8.86
CA VAL A 95 -4.77 3.39 9.80
C VAL A 95 -3.31 3.84 9.90
N ALA A 96 -2.65 4.06 8.76
CA ALA A 96 -1.29 4.60 8.73
C ALA A 96 -1.17 5.98 9.39
N HIS A 97 -2.21 6.81 9.30
CA HIS A 97 -2.25 8.09 10.00
C HIS A 97 -2.34 7.91 11.51
N LEU A 98 -3.20 7.00 12.01
CA LEU A 98 -3.27 6.67 13.42
C LEU A 98 -1.92 6.13 13.93
N GLU A 99 -1.34 5.19 13.19
CA GLU A 99 -0.10 4.54 13.61
C GLU A 99 1.07 5.52 13.71
N LYS A 100 1.15 6.52 12.81
CA LYS A 100 2.22 7.54 12.84
C LYS A 100 2.15 8.50 14.02
N HIS A 101 0.97 8.68 14.60
CA HIS A 101 0.75 9.58 15.74
C HIS A 101 0.68 8.84 17.08
N SER A 102 0.51 7.52 17.05
CA SER A 102 0.40 6.67 18.23
C SER A 102 1.73 6.56 18.97
N GLU A 103 1.77 6.97 20.24
CA GLU A 103 2.96 6.78 21.10
C GLU A 103 3.11 5.32 21.57
N GLU A 104 1.98 4.64 21.78
CA GLU A 104 1.90 3.25 22.21
C GLU A 104 0.82 2.49 21.42
N THR A 105 1.25 1.44 20.72
CA THR A 105 0.39 0.62 19.88
C THR A 105 0.33 -0.81 20.40
N TRP A 106 -0.88 -1.34 20.60
CA TRP A 106 -1.09 -2.74 20.96
C TRP A 106 -1.58 -3.50 19.75
N VAL A 107 -0.98 -4.67 19.50
CA VAL A 107 -1.29 -5.51 18.34
C VAL A 107 -1.75 -6.87 18.83
N PHE A 108 -2.99 -7.22 18.54
CA PHE A 108 -3.54 -8.54 18.77
C PHE A 108 -3.55 -9.26 17.42
N SER A 109 -2.62 -10.19 17.21
CA SER A 109 -2.58 -10.97 15.97
C SER A 109 -2.48 -12.47 16.20
N GLN A 110 -3.13 -13.24 15.31
CA GLN A 110 -3.01 -14.69 15.24
C GLN A 110 -1.59 -15.12 14.85
N ASP A 111 -0.93 -14.36 13.99
CA ASP A 111 0.48 -14.54 13.66
C ASP A 111 1.15 -13.25 13.17
N LEU A 112 2.47 -13.16 13.35
CA LEU A 112 3.24 -11.98 12.95
C LEU A 112 3.61 -11.98 11.45
N THR A 113 2.89 -12.68 10.56
CA THR A 113 3.33 -12.78 9.15
C THR A 113 3.32 -11.42 8.46
N ASN A 114 2.36 -10.55 8.80
CA ASN A 114 2.23 -9.21 8.25
C ASN A 114 3.43 -8.32 8.60
N ASP A 115 3.90 -8.37 9.85
CA ASP A 115 5.07 -7.65 10.36
C ASP A 115 6.42 -8.21 9.89
N LEU A 116 6.44 -9.36 9.20
CA LEU A 116 7.66 -9.98 8.67
C LEU A 116 7.83 -9.75 7.16
N ASN A 117 6.78 -9.31 6.48
CA ASN A 117 6.81 -9.07 5.04
C ASN A 117 7.45 -7.71 4.72
N LYS A 118 8.71 -7.69 4.31
CA LYS A 118 9.45 -6.46 3.96
C LYS A 118 8.86 -5.65 2.81
N GLU A 119 7.94 -6.23 2.03
CA GLU A 119 7.27 -5.54 0.93
C GLU A 119 5.94 -4.89 1.37
N SER A 120 5.50 -5.10 2.63
CA SER A 120 4.23 -4.54 3.12
C SER A 120 4.38 -3.09 3.63
N GLU A 121 3.35 -2.26 3.44
CA GLU A 121 3.34 -0.90 3.98
C GLU A 121 3.37 -0.90 5.53
N ILE A 122 2.73 -1.91 6.14
CA ILE A 122 2.73 -2.13 7.59
C ILE A 122 4.16 -2.34 8.12
N PHE A 123 4.98 -3.16 7.44
CA PHE A 123 6.37 -3.37 7.84
C PHE A 123 7.15 -2.05 7.91
N HIS A 124 6.98 -1.19 6.90
CA HIS A 124 7.63 0.11 6.85
C HIS A 124 7.08 1.09 7.90
N ALA A 125 5.77 1.06 8.19
CA ALA A 125 5.16 1.87 9.23
C ALA A 125 5.71 1.50 10.62
N VAL A 126 5.77 0.20 10.94
CA VAL A 126 6.36 -0.30 12.19
C VAL A 126 7.83 0.10 12.29
N GLU A 127 8.63 -0.05 11.23
CA GLU A 127 10.04 0.36 11.24
C GLU A 127 10.21 1.87 11.49
N GLU A 128 9.41 2.72 10.83
CA GLU A 128 9.43 4.17 11.02
C GLU A 128 9.09 4.56 12.47
N ASN A 129 8.11 3.90 13.07
CA ASN A 129 7.65 4.19 14.43
C ASN A 129 8.61 3.68 15.51
N LEU A 130 9.20 2.51 15.32
CA LEU A 130 10.24 2.00 16.21
C LEU A 130 11.47 2.93 16.20
N GLN A 131 11.84 3.51 15.05
CA GLN A 131 12.91 4.49 14.97
C GLN A 131 12.59 5.79 15.73
N LYS A 132 11.32 6.22 15.73
CA LYS A 132 10.85 7.40 16.48
C LYS A 132 10.85 7.20 18.00
N GLY A 133 10.83 5.96 18.48
CA GLY A 133 10.80 5.66 19.91
C GLY A 133 9.48 5.09 20.41
N ASN A 134 8.51 4.85 19.52
CA ASN A 134 7.18 4.40 19.89
C ASN A 134 7.24 2.98 20.49
N ILE A 135 6.24 2.68 21.33
CA ILE A 135 6.17 1.43 22.10
C ILE A 135 5.13 0.51 21.45
N TYR A 136 5.47 -0.77 21.29
CA TYR A 136 4.62 -1.81 20.76
C TYR A 136 4.44 -2.94 21.76
N LYS A 137 3.19 -3.36 21.97
CA LYS A 137 2.86 -4.57 22.73
C LYS A 137 2.12 -5.55 21.84
N TYR A 138 2.72 -6.71 21.63
CA TYR A 138 2.15 -7.77 20.80
C TYR A 138 1.53 -8.86 21.65
N PHE A 139 0.28 -9.21 21.36
CA PHE A 139 -0.45 -10.31 21.97
C PHE A 139 -0.70 -11.40 20.91
N ILE A 140 0.00 -12.52 21.06
CA ILE A 140 0.00 -13.62 20.09
C ILE A 140 -0.23 -14.96 20.78
N PRO A 141 -0.92 -15.93 20.13
CA PRO A 141 -1.11 -17.25 20.72
C PRO A 141 0.20 -18.06 20.75
N ASP A 142 0.41 -18.86 21.80
CA ASP A 142 1.57 -19.72 22.02
C ASP A 142 1.53 -20.92 21.08
N THR A 143 1.97 -20.68 19.85
CA THR A 143 2.09 -21.70 18.81
C THR A 143 3.54 -21.82 18.37
N PRO A 144 3.99 -23.02 17.95
CA PRO A 144 5.34 -23.20 17.40
C PRO A 144 5.65 -22.26 16.21
N LYS A 145 4.62 -21.89 15.43
CA LYS A 145 4.75 -20.90 14.33
C LYS A 145 5.08 -19.51 14.90
N ASN A 146 4.35 -19.04 15.89
CA ASN A 146 4.54 -17.72 16.48
C ASN A 146 5.86 -17.57 17.24
N LEU A 147 6.32 -18.62 17.91
CA LEU A 147 7.64 -18.61 18.55
C LEU A 147 8.78 -18.45 17.52
N ARG A 148 8.64 -19.04 16.33
CA ARG A 148 9.59 -18.83 15.22
C ARG A 148 9.49 -17.42 14.66
N ASN A 149 8.27 -16.97 14.38
CA ASN A 149 8.02 -15.64 13.84
C ASN A 149 8.53 -14.53 14.78
N LEU A 150 8.40 -14.70 16.10
CA LEU A 150 8.96 -13.78 17.10
C LEU A 150 10.48 -13.72 17.00
N ALA A 151 11.15 -14.87 16.87
CA ALA A 151 12.60 -14.91 16.70
C ALA A 151 13.05 -14.21 15.40
N ASP A 152 12.26 -14.30 14.34
CA ASP A 152 12.54 -13.62 13.07
C ASP A 152 12.23 -12.13 13.15
N TYR A 153 11.15 -11.72 13.84
CA TYR A 153 10.84 -10.32 14.12
C TYR A 153 12.01 -9.64 14.82
N LYS A 154 12.56 -10.27 15.87
CA LYS A 154 13.72 -9.78 16.63
C LYS A 154 15.00 -9.63 15.77
N LYS A 155 15.12 -10.36 14.67
CA LYS A 155 16.26 -10.24 13.73
C LYS A 155 16.04 -9.16 12.68
N LEU A 156 14.80 -8.98 12.24
CA LEU A 156 14.45 -8.07 11.15
C LEU A 156 14.33 -6.63 11.64
N HIS A 157 13.64 -6.43 12.76
CA HIS A 157 13.36 -5.11 13.30
C HIS A 157 14.43 -4.68 14.30
N LYS A 158 14.89 -3.42 14.17
CA LYS A 158 15.82 -2.81 15.11
C LYS A 158 15.09 -1.85 16.03
N TYR A 159 15.14 -2.11 17.33
CA TYR A 159 14.48 -1.29 18.35
C TYR A 159 15.27 -1.32 19.66
N LYS A 160 15.05 -0.32 20.51
CA LYS A 160 15.68 -0.18 21.84
C LYS A 160 14.99 -1.10 22.85
N ALA A 161 15.69 -1.41 23.93
CA ALA A 161 15.11 -2.17 25.05
C ALA A 161 13.87 -1.46 25.60
N GLY A 162 12.79 -2.23 25.81
CA GLY A 162 11.51 -1.72 26.32
C GLY A 162 10.57 -1.14 25.26
N GLN A 163 11.00 -1.02 23.99
CA GLN A 163 10.09 -0.55 22.93
C GLN A 163 9.15 -1.63 22.41
N VAL A 164 9.51 -2.91 22.51
CA VAL A 164 8.68 -4.01 22.00
C VAL A 164 8.57 -5.08 23.07
N GLU A 165 7.34 -5.42 23.42
CA GLU A 165 7.01 -6.50 24.38
C GLU A 165 6.11 -7.54 23.72
N PHE A 166 6.45 -8.82 23.86
CA PHE A 166 5.63 -9.92 23.37
C PHE A 166 4.94 -10.67 24.51
N TYR A 167 3.62 -10.61 24.55
CA TYR A 167 2.77 -11.40 25.43
C TYR A 167 2.30 -12.64 24.68
N VAL A 168 2.94 -13.76 24.98
CA VAL A 168 2.62 -15.07 24.37
C VAL A 168 1.53 -15.74 25.20
N VAL A 169 0.31 -15.73 24.67
CA VAL A 169 -0.94 -16.13 25.35
C VAL A 169 -1.27 -17.58 25.05
N ASN A 170 -1.84 -18.33 26.00
CA ASN A 170 -2.31 -19.69 25.72
C ASN A 170 -3.33 -19.68 24.56
N PRO A 171 -3.18 -20.52 23.51
CA PRO A 171 -4.09 -20.53 22.38
C PRO A 171 -5.57 -20.75 22.74
N ILE A 172 -5.86 -21.47 23.84
CA ILE A 172 -7.24 -21.69 24.32
C ILE A 172 -7.83 -20.41 24.93
N GLU A 173 -7.00 -19.54 25.48
CA GLU A 173 -7.41 -18.27 26.09
C GLU A 173 -7.35 -17.09 25.12
N TYR A 174 -6.82 -17.30 23.91
CA TYR A 174 -6.69 -16.26 22.89
C TYR A 174 -8.03 -16.02 22.19
N LEU A 175 -8.57 -14.79 22.28
CA LEU A 175 -9.95 -14.49 21.90
C LEU A 175 -10.12 -13.91 20.49
N PHE A 176 -9.04 -13.54 19.82
CA PHE A 176 -9.10 -12.80 18.55
C PHE A 176 -8.85 -13.75 17.38
N TYR A 177 -9.65 -13.67 16.32
CA TYR A 177 -9.47 -14.52 15.10
C TYR A 177 -8.87 -13.76 13.91
N THR A 178 -8.88 -12.44 14.02
CA THR A 178 -8.39 -11.43 13.07
C THR A 178 -7.33 -10.59 13.78
N GLU A 179 -6.72 -9.66 13.04
CA GLU A 179 -5.71 -8.76 13.60
C GLU A 179 -6.35 -7.44 14.04
N ILE A 180 -6.07 -7.02 15.28
CA ILE A 180 -6.59 -5.79 15.86
C ILE A 180 -5.42 -4.93 16.32
N TYR A 181 -5.43 -3.66 15.93
CA TYR A 181 -4.50 -2.64 16.39
C TYR A 181 -5.24 -1.70 17.32
N VAL A 182 -4.63 -1.36 18.45
CA VAL A 182 -5.13 -0.34 19.37
C VAL A 182 -4.08 0.73 19.51
N TYR A 183 -4.44 1.97 19.20
CA TYR A 183 -3.57 3.13 19.21
C TYR A 183 -3.81 4.00 20.44
N ASP A 184 -2.76 4.72 20.85
CA ASP A 184 -2.77 5.70 21.95
C ASP A 184 -3.33 5.15 23.26
N VAL A 185 -3.00 3.90 23.59
CA VAL A 185 -3.53 3.24 24.80
C VAL A 185 -3.17 4.02 26.08
N GLY A 186 -2.02 4.71 26.09
CA GLY A 186 -1.61 5.58 27.19
C GLY A 186 -2.41 6.89 27.34
N GLN A 187 -3.17 7.30 26.33
CA GLN A 187 -3.92 8.56 26.30
C GLN A 187 -5.44 8.28 26.28
N ALA A 188 -6.04 8.21 27.47
CA ALA A 188 -7.43 7.75 27.69
C ALA A 188 -8.53 8.45 26.87
N GLN A 189 -8.27 9.62 26.25
CA GLN A 189 -9.27 10.33 25.45
C GLN A 189 -9.21 10.01 23.95
N ASP A 190 -8.08 9.51 23.44
CA ASP A 190 -7.81 9.35 22.00
C ASP A 190 -7.60 7.89 21.58
N GLN A 191 -7.90 6.93 22.47
CA GLN A 191 -7.81 5.50 22.19
C GLN A 191 -8.69 5.10 21.02
N LYS A 192 -8.09 4.42 20.04
CA LYS A 192 -8.79 3.89 18.87
C LYS A 192 -8.37 2.46 18.59
N ALA A 193 -9.34 1.56 18.42
CA ALA A 193 -9.09 0.22 17.93
C ALA A 193 -9.55 0.06 16.49
N VAL A 194 -8.73 -0.58 15.66
CA VAL A 194 -9.07 -0.95 14.28
C VAL A 194 -8.82 -2.45 14.08
N GLU A 195 -9.76 -3.13 13.45
CA GLU A 195 -9.67 -4.54 13.08
C GLU A 195 -9.38 -4.67 11.58
N TRP A 196 -8.35 -5.42 11.21
CA TRP A 196 -8.09 -5.77 9.83
C TRP A 196 -8.99 -6.92 9.39
N LEU A 197 -9.68 -6.73 8.26
CA LEU A 197 -10.51 -7.76 7.65
C LEU A 197 -9.84 -8.36 6.41
N PRO A 198 -9.55 -9.67 6.40
CA PRO A 198 -8.95 -10.32 5.25
C PRO A 198 -10.00 -10.56 4.14
N VAL A 199 -10.30 -9.54 3.32
CA VAL A 199 -11.24 -9.64 2.19
C VAL A 199 -10.50 -9.55 0.85
N LYS A 200 -9.97 -10.69 0.37
CA LYS A 200 -9.29 -10.82 -0.93
C LYS A 200 -8.21 -9.73 -1.15
N ALA A 201 -8.18 -9.07 -2.31
CA ALA A 201 -7.14 -8.14 -2.75
C ALA A 201 -7.37 -6.68 -2.27
N LEU A 202 -8.16 -6.48 -1.21
CA LEU A 202 -8.45 -5.16 -0.65
C LEU A 202 -8.24 -5.21 0.86
N ASP A 203 -7.34 -4.36 1.34
CA ASP A 203 -7.11 -4.14 2.77
C ASP A 203 -8.17 -3.19 3.32
N PHE A 204 -9.17 -3.78 3.97
CA PHE A 204 -10.21 -3.04 4.68
C PHE A 204 -10.01 -3.17 6.17
N TYR A 205 -10.28 -2.06 6.87
CA TYR A 205 -10.20 -2.00 8.32
C TYR A 205 -11.55 -1.55 8.88
N ILE A 206 -11.87 -2.04 10.07
CA ILE A 206 -13.04 -1.63 10.83
C ILE A 206 -12.58 -0.86 12.06
N GLU A 207 -12.87 0.43 12.13
CA GLU A 207 -12.75 1.19 13.37
C GLU A 207 -13.87 0.77 14.34
N MET A 208 -13.45 0.33 15.52
CA MET A 208 -14.35 -0.09 16.60
C MET A 208 -14.91 1.14 17.33
N ASP A 209 -16.11 0.98 17.90
CA ASP A 209 -16.64 1.98 18.83
C ASP A 209 -15.84 2.02 20.14
N LYS A 210 -16.15 3.00 21.00
CA LYS A 210 -15.46 3.21 22.27
C LYS A 210 -15.63 2.06 23.24
N ASP A 211 -16.81 1.42 23.26
CA ASP A 211 -17.11 0.34 24.21
C ASP A 211 -16.33 -0.92 23.83
N HIS A 212 -16.28 -1.25 22.53
CA HIS A 212 -15.46 -2.33 22.00
C HIS A 212 -13.97 -2.07 22.21
N THR A 213 -13.50 -0.85 21.92
CA THR A 213 -12.11 -0.44 22.16
C THR A 213 -11.72 -0.65 23.62
N ALA A 214 -12.55 -0.19 24.56
CA ALA A 214 -12.33 -0.40 25.99
C ALA A 214 -12.33 -1.89 26.38
N HIS A 215 -13.18 -2.71 25.76
CA HIS A 215 -13.20 -4.15 25.99
C HIS A 215 -11.91 -4.83 25.54
N VAL A 216 -11.41 -4.49 24.33
CA VAL A 216 -10.14 -5.01 23.80
C VAL A 216 -8.97 -4.61 24.70
N ILE A 217 -8.92 -3.35 25.15
CA ILE A 217 -7.91 -2.88 26.11
C ILE A 217 -8.00 -3.66 27.42
N GLY A 218 -9.20 -3.90 27.94
CA GLY A 218 -9.42 -4.71 29.14
C GLY A 218 -8.92 -6.16 28.99
N ILE A 219 -9.07 -6.76 27.80
CA ILE A 219 -8.48 -8.06 27.47
C ILE A 219 -6.95 -7.98 27.46
N GLY A 220 -6.38 -6.93 26.84
CA GLY A 220 -4.94 -6.70 26.83
C GLY A 220 -4.36 -6.61 28.24
N HIS A 221 -4.96 -5.83 29.14
CA HIS A 221 -4.56 -5.77 30.55
C HIS A 221 -4.62 -7.15 31.23
N ARG A 222 -5.70 -7.91 31.01
CA ARG A 222 -5.82 -9.27 31.55
C ARG A 222 -4.70 -10.19 31.06
N TYR A 223 -4.30 -10.07 29.79
CA TYR A 223 -3.17 -10.82 29.27
C TYR A 223 -1.85 -10.37 29.89
N MET A 224 -1.61 -9.07 30.05
CA MET A 224 -0.39 -8.57 30.70
C MET A 224 -0.26 -8.99 32.16
N ASP A 225 -1.37 -9.05 32.90
CA ASP A 225 -1.37 -9.50 34.30
C ASP A 225 -1.04 -10.99 34.45
N ARG A 226 -1.47 -11.80 33.47
CA ARG A 226 -1.36 -13.27 33.52
C ARG A 226 -0.10 -13.79 32.85
N TYR A 227 0.33 -13.16 31.76
CA TYR A 227 1.44 -13.61 30.92
C TYR A 227 2.60 -12.62 31.03
N LYS A 228 3.81 -13.13 31.18
CA LYS A 228 5.02 -12.29 31.21
C LYS A 228 5.46 -11.95 29.80
N ALA A 229 5.86 -10.70 29.59
CA ALA A 229 6.50 -10.25 28.36
C ALA A 229 7.78 -11.08 28.08
N LYS A 230 7.98 -11.47 26.80
CA LYS A 230 9.13 -12.22 26.27
C LYS A 230 9.98 -11.42 25.28
#